data_AF-A0A1B6H0Z5-F1
#
_entry.id   AF-A0A1B6H0Z5-F1
#
_cell.length_a   1.000
_cell.length_b   1.000
_cell.length_c   1.000
_cell.angle_alpha   90.00
_cell.angle_beta   90.00
_cell.angle_gamma   90.00
#
_symmetry.space_group_name_H-M   'P 1'
#
loop_
_entity.id
_entity.type
_entity.pdbx_description
1 polymer ?
#
loop_
_entity_poly.entity_id
_entity_poly.type
_entity_poly.pdbx_seq_one_letter_code
_entity_poly.pdbx_strand_id
1 'polypeptide(L)'
;QTGPMPYTLQLDSHKVNSGGSVHFTIRAQPPNTFAGFMVQARNEKGRPVGVFTQSENVKPTECFGVPANTATHVNHHPKTEVTMSWSPDPNYGGNVIFHATVAKSMKEYWVRQRARPLEVVRT
;
A
#
# COMPACT_ATOMS: atom_id res chain seq x y z
N GLN A 1 -9.46 4.95 16.09
CA GLN A 1 -10.34 4.05 15.31
C GLN A 1 -11.72 4.05 15.95
N THR A 2 -12.78 4.16 15.15
CA THR A 2 -14.19 4.29 15.58
C THR A 2 -15.03 3.04 15.25
N GLY A 3 -14.46 2.04 14.58
CA GLY A 3 -15.14 0.81 14.15
C GLY A 3 -14.38 0.06 13.06
N PRO A 4 -15.01 -0.88 12.35
CA PRO A 4 -14.45 -1.53 11.16
C PRO A 4 -14.01 -0.49 10.11
N MET A 5 -13.01 -0.84 9.31
CA MET A 5 -12.50 0.06 8.26
C MET A 5 -13.51 0.13 7.09
N PRO A 6 -13.98 1.33 6.68
CA PRO A 6 -14.92 1.50 5.57
C PRO A 6 -14.23 1.54 4.19
N TYR A 7 -13.07 0.88 4.06
CA TYR A 7 -12.24 0.88 2.86
C TYR A 7 -11.89 -0.55 2.47
N THR A 8 -11.69 -0.81 1.18
CA THR A 8 -11.16 -2.08 0.68
C THR A 8 -9.70 -1.91 0.29
N LEU A 9 -8.92 -2.97 0.50
CA LEU A 9 -7.50 -3.06 0.12
C LEU A 9 -7.38 -4.20 -0.88
N GLN A 10 -7.08 -3.88 -2.14
CA GLN A 10 -7.10 -4.85 -3.23
C GLN A 10 -5.80 -4.83 -4.01
N LEU A 11 -5.30 -6.01 -4.37
CA LEU A 11 -4.26 -6.18 -5.39
C LEU A 11 -4.94 -6.61 -6.70
N ASP A 12 -4.42 -6.17 -7.84
CA ASP A 12 -4.85 -6.65 -9.15
C ASP A 12 -4.37 -8.09 -9.44
N SER A 13 -3.27 -8.52 -8.81
CA SER A 13 -2.79 -9.90 -8.79
C SER A 13 -2.31 -10.34 -7.40
N HIS A 14 -2.47 -11.62 -7.09
CA HIS A 14 -1.90 -12.25 -5.90
C HIS A 14 -0.59 -13.01 -6.18
N LYS A 15 -0.06 -12.89 -7.40
CA LYS A 15 1.21 -13.48 -7.82
C LYS A 15 1.94 -12.57 -8.80
N VAL A 16 3.24 -12.35 -8.59
CA VAL A 16 4.09 -11.55 -9.49
C VAL A 16 5.51 -12.11 -9.52
N ASN A 17 6.23 -11.90 -10.62
CA ASN A 17 7.65 -12.25 -10.70
C ASN A 17 8.53 -11.13 -10.12
N SER A 18 9.76 -11.43 -9.72
CA SER A 18 10.69 -10.43 -9.17
C SER A 18 11.07 -9.27 -10.11
N GLY A 19 10.81 -9.41 -11.42
CA GLY A 19 10.94 -8.33 -12.40
C GLY A 19 9.62 -7.65 -12.80
N GLY A 20 8.50 -8.06 -12.21
CA GLY A 20 7.17 -7.52 -12.50
C GLY A 20 6.74 -6.41 -11.54
N SER A 21 5.51 -5.96 -11.70
CA SER A 21 4.84 -5.01 -10.80
C SER A 21 3.39 -5.43 -10.56
N VAL A 22 2.81 -4.89 -9.49
CA VAL A 22 1.42 -5.12 -9.09
C VAL A 22 0.77 -3.76 -8.77
N HIS A 23 -0.54 -3.66 -8.93
CA HIS A 23 -1.29 -2.50 -8.48
C HIS A 23 -1.99 -2.80 -7.16
N PHE A 24 -1.77 -1.94 -6.18
CA PHE A 24 -2.47 -1.94 -4.91
C PHE A 24 -3.45 -0.78 -4.86
N THR A 25 -4.73 -1.07 -4.65
CA THR A 25 -5.82 -0.08 -4.66
C THR A 25 -6.48 0.01 -3.30
N ILE A 26 -6.67 1.24 -2.81
CA ILE A 26 -7.52 1.56 -1.67
C ILE A 26 -8.78 2.20 -2.22
N ARG A 27 -9.95 1.61 -1.92
CA ARG A 27 -11.24 2.16 -2.35
C ARG A 27 -12.17 2.37 -1.16
N ALA A 28 -12.83 3.53 -1.11
CA ALA A 28 -13.82 3.86 -0.11
C ALA A 28 -15.19 3.29 -0.47
N GLN A 29 -15.84 2.72 0.54
CA GLN A 29 -17.23 2.31 0.42
C GLN A 29 -18.13 3.55 0.54
N PRO A 30 -19.07 3.78 -0.38
CA PRO A 30 -20.00 4.90 -0.29
C PRO A 30 -20.72 4.95 1.07
N PRO A 31 -20.97 6.13 1.66
CA PRO A 31 -20.64 7.47 1.16
C PRO A 31 -19.27 7.99 1.63
N ASN A 32 -18.35 7.11 2.02
CA ASN A 32 -17.08 7.52 2.64
C ASN A 32 -16.06 8.04 1.62
N THR A 33 -15.13 8.84 2.14
CA THR A 33 -13.89 9.26 1.48
C THR A 33 -12.73 9.07 2.45
N PHE A 34 -11.50 9.22 1.95
CA PHE A 34 -10.31 9.36 2.78
C PHE A 34 -9.45 10.52 2.29
N ALA A 35 -8.76 11.19 3.22
CA ALA A 35 -7.88 12.31 2.94
C ALA A 35 -6.43 11.88 2.81
N GLY A 36 -6.03 10.80 3.48
CA GLY A 36 -4.65 10.34 3.49
C GLY A 36 -4.50 8.83 3.61
N PHE A 37 -3.33 8.36 3.20
CA PHE A 37 -2.91 6.97 3.38
C PHE A 37 -1.39 6.89 3.60
N MET A 38 -0.97 5.77 4.18
CA MET A 38 0.42 5.30 4.23
C MET A 38 0.41 3.79 4.00
N VAL A 39 1.17 3.31 3.03
CA VAL A 39 1.21 1.90 2.65
C VAL A 39 2.64 1.40 2.58
N GLN A 40 2.89 0.23 3.15
CA GLN A 40 4.19 -0.44 3.09
C GLN A 40 4.01 -1.94 2.87
N ALA A 41 4.75 -2.50 1.93
CA ALA A 41 4.79 -3.93 1.69
C ALA A 41 5.86 -4.55 2.60
N ARG A 42 5.52 -5.64 3.30
CA ARG A 42 6.41 -6.28 4.28
C ARG A 42 6.52 -7.78 4.05
N ASN A 43 7.71 -8.34 4.26
CA ASN A 43 7.94 -9.78 4.24
C ASN A 43 7.48 -10.46 5.55
N GLU A 44 7.62 -11.78 5.64
CA GLU A 44 7.24 -12.58 6.81
C GLU A 44 7.98 -12.20 8.10
N LYS A 45 9.18 -11.61 7.99
CA LYS A 45 9.96 -11.09 9.12
C LYS A 45 9.54 -9.65 9.51
N GLY A 46 8.51 -9.11 8.87
CA GLY A 46 8.01 -7.76 9.10
C GLY A 46 8.90 -6.64 8.54
N ARG A 47 9.91 -6.95 7.73
CA ARG A 47 10.80 -5.95 7.11
C ARG A 47 10.14 -5.37 5.84
N PRO A 48 10.29 -4.05 5.58
CA PRO A 48 9.83 -3.46 4.32
C PRO A 48 10.58 -4.08 3.14
N VAL A 49 9.87 -4.30 2.04
CA VAL A 49 10.41 -4.86 0.79
C VAL A 49 9.78 -4.20 -0.42
N GLY A 50 10.55 -4.11 -1.50
CA GLY A 50 10.13 -3.50 -2.75
C GLY A 50 9.93 -1.99 -2.67
N VAL A 51 9.52 -1.41 -3.79
CA VAL A 51 9.42 0.03 -4.00
C VAL A 51 8.10 0.42 -4.65
N PHE A 52 7.63 1.62 -4.32
CA PHE A 52 6.48 2.25 -4.95
C PHE A 52 6.91 3.28 -5.99
N THR A 53 6.15 3.37 -7.07
CA THR A 53 6.38 4.36 -8.13
C THR A 53 5.60 5.65 -7.86
N GLN A 54 6.24 6.80 -8.09
CA GLN A 54 5.59 8.12 -7.99
C GLN A 54 4.45 8.25 -9.01
N SER A 55 3.34 8.84 -8.58
CA SER A 55 2.23 9.23 -9.46
C SER A 55 1.63 10.56 -9.02
N GLU A 56 0.56 11.01 -9.68
CA GLU A 56 -0.16 12.24 -9.31
C GLU A 56 -0.70 12.21 -7.88
N ASN A 57 -1.13 11.03 -7.41
CA ASN A 57 -1.78 10.87 -6.11
C ASN A 57 -0.92 10.13 -5.08
N VAL A 58 0.22 9.58 -5.50
CA VAL A 58 1.11 8.76 -4.69
C VAL A 58 2.49 9.38 -4.63
N LYS A 59 2.95 9.64 -3.40
CA LYS A 59 4.30 10.07 -3.07
C LYS A 59 5.04 8.94 -2.35
N PRO A 60 5.98 8.24 -3.01
CA PRO A 60 6.91 7.34 -2.35
C PRO A 60 7.81 8.11 -1.40
N THR A 61 8.09 7.53 -0.24
CA THR A 61 8.93 8.12 0.79
C THR A 61 9.92 7.08 1.31
N GLU A 62 11.01 7.57 1.87
CA GLU A 62 12.02 6.75 2.50
C GLU A 62 11.61 6.43 3.93
N CYS A 63 11.66 5.15 4.30
CA CYS A 63 11.55 4.71 5.68
C CYS A 63 12.69 3.74 5.99
N PHE A 64 13.32 3.91 7.16
CA PHE A 64 14.44 3.06 7.61
C PHE A 64 15.65 3.07 6.65
N GLY A 65 15.93 4.21 5.99
CA GLY A 65 17.05 4.35 5.07
C GLY A 65 16.87 3.65 3.73
N VAL A 66 15.68 3.15 3.41
CA VAL A 66 15.36 2.50 2.13
C VAL A 66 14.42 3.40 1.32
N PRO A 67 14.87 3.96 0.19
CA PRO A 67 14.07 4.86 -0.64
C PRO A 67 12.81 4.19 -1.18
N ALA A 68 11.75 4.97 -1.32
CA ALA A 68 10.50 4.59 -2.00
C ALA A 68 9.80 3.32 -1.47
N ASN A 69 10.20 2.77 -0.32
CA ASN A 69 9.60 1.55 0.24
C ASN A 69 8.21 1.77 0.86
N THR A 70 7.76 3.02 0.93
CA THR A 70 6.50 3.41 1.55
C THR A 70 5.77 4.41 0.67
N ALA A 71 4.51 4.15 0.34
CA ALA A 71 3.65 5.06 -0.41
C ALA A 71 2.82 5.92 0.55
N THR A 72 2.77 7.23 0.28
CA THR A 72 1.92 8.19 0.99
C THR A 72 1.13 9.07 0.01
N HIS A 73 0.17 9.83 0.52
CA HIS A 73 -0.63 10.75 -0.28
C HIS A 73 0.15 12.03 -0.64
N VAL A 74 -0.13 12.60 -1.82
CA VAL A 74 0.47 13.88 -2.24
C VAL A 74 -0.21 15.09 -1.56
N ASN A 75 -1.52 15.02 -1.34
CA ASN A 75 -2.33 16.07 -0.73
C ASN A 75 -3.48 15.48 0.08
N HIS A 76 -4.13 16.31 0.90
CA HIS A 76 -5.25 15.91 1.76
C HIS A 76 -6.64 16.07 1.11
N HIS A 77 -6.72 16.31 -0.20
CA HIS A 77 -8.01 16.38 -0.88
C HIS A 77 -8.76 15.06 -0.72
N PRO A 78 -10.08 15.07 -0.43
CA PRO A 78 -10.85 13.85 -0.28
C PRO A 78 -10.80 12.96 -1.54
N LYS A 79 -10.60 11.66 -1.34
CA LYS A 79 -10.51 10.65 -2.39
C LYS A 79 -11.48 9.52 -2.09
N THR A 80 -12.07 8.95 -3.14
CA THR A 80 -12.81 7.70 -3.07
C THR A 80 -11.95 6.51 -3.47
N GLU A 81 -10.85 6.74 -4.19
CA GLU A 81 -9.92 5.71 -4.64
C GLU A 81 -8.50 6.25 -4.81
N VAL A 82 -7.51 5.38 -4.59
CA VAL A 82 -6.13 5.58 -5.05
C VAL A 82 -5.54 4.24 -5.44
N THR A 83 -4.79 4.21 -6.55
CA THR A 83 -4.05 3.04 -7.02
C THR A 83 -2.55 3.33 -7.00
N MET A 84 -1.78 2.43 -6.40
CA MET A 84 -0.33 2.49 -6.25
C MET A 84 0.30 1.37 -7.06
N SER A 85 1.35 1.69 -7.83
CA SER A 85 2.19 0.68 -8.47
C SER A 85 3.33 0.29 -7.52
N TRP A 86 3.53 -1.01 -7.30
CA TRP A 86 4.59 -1.57 -6.46
C TRP A 86 5.39 -2.63 -7.23
N SER A 87 6.71 -2.62 -7.03
CA SER A 87 7.63 -3.60 -7.61
C SER A 87 8.46 -4.26 -6.51
N PRO A 88 8.71 -5.58 -6.57
CA PRO A 88 9.61 -6.27 -5.63
C PRO A 88 11.05 -5.78 -5.71
N ASP A 89 11.85 -6.07 -4.69
CA ASP A 89 13.31 -5.90 -4.78
C ASP A 89 13.89 -6.88 -5.81
N PRO A 90 15.00 -6.53 -6.49
CA PRO A 90 15.66 -7.44 -7.42
C PRO A 90 15.98 -8.78 -6.78
N ASN A 91 15.67 -9.88 -7.48
CA ASN A 91 15.85 -11.26 -7.01
C ASN A 91 15.07 -11.63 -5.73
N TYR A 92 14.10 -10.82 -5.29
CA TYR A 92 13.25 -11.16 -4.14
C TYR A 92 12.35 -12.36 -4.46
N GLY A 93 12.14 -13.23 -3.48
CA GLY A 93 11.18 -14.32 -3.56
C GLY A 93 10.54 -14.57 -2.21
N GLY A 94 9.24 -14.87 -2.21
CA GLY A 94 8.45 -15.18 -1.03
C GLY A 94 7.20 -14.32 -0.89
N ASN A 95 6.53 -14.51 0.24
CA ASN A 95 5.26 -13.82 0.51
C ASN A 95 5.48 -12.38 0.97
N VAL A 96 4.57 -11.51 0.54
CA VAL A 96 4.52 -10.10 0.91
C VAL A 96 3.11 -9.75 1.38
N ILE A 97 3.01 -8.97 2.45
CA ILE A 97 1.75 -8.43 2.95
C ILE A 97 1.81 -6.91 2.93
N PHE A 98 0.89 -6.30 2.19
CA PHE A 98 0.70 -4.85 2.20
C PHE A 98 -0.02 -4.45 3.48
N HIS A 99 0.60 -3.54 4.22
CA HIS A 99 0.03 -2.90 5.40
C HIS A 99 -0.36 -1.47 5.05
N ALA A 100 -1.61 -1.11 5.32
CA ALA A 100 -2.13 0.22 5.09
C ALA A 100 -2.55 0.89 6.40
N THR A 101 -2.28 2.18 6.47
CA THR A 101 -2.98 3.13 7.34
C THR A 101 -3.82 4.02 6.43
N VAL A 102 -5.11 4.15 6.71
CA VAL A 102 -6.03 5.00 5.95
C VAL A 102 -6.66 6.03 6.88
N ALA A 103 -6.55 7.30 6.53
CA ALA A 103 -7.04 8.42 7.31
C ALA A 103 -8.23 9.09 6.61
N LYS A 104 -9.40 9.05 7.27
CA LYS A 104 -10.56 9.86 6.88
C LYS A 104 -10.32 11.33 7.23
N SER A 105 -9.79 11.55 8.42
CA SER A 105 -9.41 12.86 8.96
C SER A 105 -8.23 12.71 9.93
N MET A 106 -7.74 13.83 10.47
CA MET A 106 -6.69 13.82 11.50
C MET A 106 -7.09 13.07 12.79
N LYS A 107 -8.39 12.96 13.07
CA LYS A 107 -8.92 12.30 14.29
C LYS A 107 -9.46 10.89 14.02
N GLU A 108 -9.73 10.56 12.76
CA GLU A 108 -10.36 9.30 12.37
C GLU A 108 -9.53 8.59 11.30
N TYR A 109 -8.84 7.54 11.73
CA TYR A 109 -7.94 6.74 10.89
C TYR A 109 -7.88 5.28 11.38
N TRP A 110 -7.53 4.38 10.46
CA TRP A 110 -7.36 2.94 10.69
C TRP A 110 -5.94 2.54 10.36
N VAL A 111 -5.25 1.94 11.34
CA VAL A 111 -3.83 1.56 11.23
C VAL A 111 -3.67 0.07 11.04
N ARG A 112 -2.52 -0.34 10.50
CA ARG A 112 -2.07 -1.74 10.36
C ARG A 112 -3.09 -2.67 9.69
N GLN A 113 -3.87 -2.12 8.76
CA GLN A 113 -4.84 -2.89 7.98
C GLN A 113 -4.08 -3.73 6.96
N ARG A 114 -4.44 -5.00 6.81
CA ARG A 114 -3.69 -5.95 5.97
C ARG A 114 -4.46 -6.28 4.71
N ALA A 115 -3.78 -6.25 3.58
CA ALA A 115 -4.28 -6.84 2.35
C ALA A 115 -4.13 -8.37 2.39
N ARG A 116 -4.72 -9.05 1.40
CA ARG A 116 -4.41 -10.45 1.12
C ARG A 116 -2.93 -10.59 0.69
N PRO A 117 -2.27 -11.72 0.99
CA PRO A 117 -0.88 -11.94 0.60
C PRO A 117 -0.65 -11.85 -0.92
N LEU A 118 0.56 -11.45 -1.28
CA LEU A 118 1.11 -11.51 -2.63
C LEU A 118 2.28 -12.49 -2.63
N GLU A 119 2.26 -13.48 -3.51
CA GLU A 119 3.40 -14.34 -3.78
C GLU A 119 4.33 -13.66 -4.80
N VAL A 120 5.59 -13.42 -4.42
CA VAL A 120 6.63 -13.02 -5.38
C VAL A 120 7.45 -14.24 -5.77
N VAL A 121 7.41 -14.58 -7.05
CA VAL A 121 8.22 -15.66 -7.63
C VAL A 121 9.56 -15.09 -8.05
N ARG A 122 10.63 -15.62 -7.46
CA ARG A 122 11.99 -15.29 -7.87
C ARG A 122 12.24 -15.85 -9.27
N THR A 123 12.66 -14.99 -10.19
CA THR A 123 13.14 -15.33 -11.53
C THR A 123 14.65 -15.24 -11.62
#